data_AF-A0A2M8FXX7-F1
#
_entry.id   AF-A0A2M8FXX7-F1
#
_cell.length_a   1.000
_cell.length_b   1.000
_cell.length_c   1.000
_cell.angle_alpha   90.00
_cell.angle_beta   90.00
_cell.angle_gamma   90.00
#
_symmetry.space_group_name_H-M   'P 1'
#
loop_
_entity.id
_entity.type
_entity.pdbx_description
1 polymer ?
#
loop_
_entity_poly.entity_id
_entity_poly.type
_entity_poly.pdbx_seq_one_letter_code
_entity_poly.pdbx_strand_id
1 'polypeptide(L)'
;MKTLFLLNDAPYGNERCYNALRLAGALFKREGQELKVFLIGDAISCANKGQKVPQGYEREFFLIAQASVSCNCPNHLHLLGRYTHTLRVGGR
;
A
#
# COMPACT_ATOMS: atom_id res chain seq x y z
N MET A 1 -1.76 -10.88 15.83
CA MET A 1 -0.35 -10.50 15.61
C MET A 1 -0.31 -9.18 14.85
N LYS A 2 0.68 -8.31 15.13
CA LYS A 2 0.82 -7.00 14.48
C LYS A 2 2.00 -7.04 13.52
N THR A 3 1.79 -6.60 12.28
CA THR A 3 2.82 -6.64 11.23
C THR A 3 2.90 -5.30 10.51
N LEU A 4 4.11 -4.77 10.36
CA LEU A 4 4.41 -3.55 9.61
C LEU A 4 5.11 -3.90 8.28
N PHE A 5 4.54 -3.42 7.19
CA PHE A 5 5.14 -3.43 5.86
C PHE A 5 5.75 -2.06 5.57
N LEU A 6 7.03 -2.03 5.24
CA LEU A 6 7.75 -0.82 4.82
C LEU A 6 8.10 -0.97 3.34
N LEU A 7 7.54 -0.10 2.49
CA LEU A 7 7.80 -0.11 1.05
C LEU A 7 8.55 1.18 0.69
N ASN A 8 9.61 1.03 -0.10
CA ASN A 8 10.47 2.14 -0.53
C ASN A 8 10.54 2.33 -2.04
N ASP A 9 10.35 1.25 -2.80
CA ASP A 9 10.58 1.25 -4.24
C ASP A 9 9.32 1.67 -5.02
N ALA A 10 9.51 2.13 -6.26
CA ALA A 10 8.41 2.49 -7.14
C ALA A 10 7.42 1.31 -7.34
N PRO A 11 6.12 1.59 -7.59
CA PRO A 11 5.12 0.56 -7.87
C PRO A 11 5.40 -0.23 -9.16
N TYR A 12 6.20 0.33 -10.07
CA TYR A 12 6.52 -0.23 -11.38
C TYR A 12 8.03 -0.20 -11.63
N GLY A 13 8.49 -1.04 -12.56
CA GLY A 13 9.90 -1.22 -12.88
C GLY A 13 10.56 -2.36 -12.10
N ASN A 14 9.94 -2.82 -11.01
CA ASN A 14 10.27 -4.08 -10.36
C ASN A 14 9.03 -4.66 -9.65
N GLU A 15 9.14 -5.89 -9.14
CA GLU A 15 8.02 -6.61 -8.51
C GLU A 15 7.94 -6.45 -6.99
N ARG A 16 8.85 -5.69 -6.35
CA ARG A 16 8.99 -5.67 -4.88
C ARG A 16 7.74 -5.12 -4.20
N CYS A 17 7.26 -3.96 -4.65
CA CYS A 17 6.04 -3.36 -4.09
C CYS A 17 4.79 -4.17 -4.40
N TYR A 18 4.69 -4.73 -5.61
CA TYR A 18 3.59 -5.63 -5.95
C TYR A 18 3.54 -6.87 -5.04
N ASN A 19 4.67 -7.56 -4.88
CA ASN A 19 4.76 -8.76 -4.05
C ASN A 19 4.50 -8.46 -2.57
N ALA A 20 5.00 -7.32 -2.06
CA ALA A 20 4.72 -6.89 -0.70
C ALA A 20 3.22 -6.63 -0.47
N LEU A 21 2.56 -5.90 -1.37
CA LEU A 21 1.13 -5.61 -1.27
C LEU A 21 0.28 -6.88 -1.45
N ARG A 22 0.69 -7.80 -2.33
CA ARG A 22 0.06 -9.11 -2.51
C ARG A 22 0.12 -9.93 -1.22
N LEU A 23 1.29 -9.98 -0.58
CA LEU A 23 1.46 -10.67 0.70
C LEU A 23 0.67 -10.01 1.83
N ALA A 24 0.69 -8.67 1.89
CA ALA A 24 -0.10 -7.92 2.86
C ALA A 24 -1.60 -8.22 2.71
N GLY A 25 -2.13 -8.27 1.48
CA GLY A 25 -3.51 -8.67 1.21
C GLY A 25 -3.83 -10.09 1.65
N ALA A 26 -2.92 -11.05 1.44
CA ALA A 26 -3.09 -12.42 1.90
C ALA A 26 -3.10 -12.52 3.44
N LEU A 27 -2.22 -11.79 4.13
CA LEU A 27 -2.19 -11.75 5.60
C LEU A 27 -3.42 -11.03 6.18
N PHE A 28 -3.92 -10.00 5.50
CA PHE A 28 -5.13 -9.28 5.90
C PHE A 28 -6.37 -10.18 5.88
N LYS A 29 -6.39 -11.26 5.10
CA LYS A 29 -7.54 -12.17 5.09
C LYS A 29 -7.55 -13.13 6.29
N ARG A 30 -6.52 -13.15 7.13
CA ARG A 30 -6.40 -14.06 8.28
C ARG A 30 -6.92 -13.39 9.55
N GLU A 31 -7.65 -14.15 10.36
CA GLU A 31 -8.19 -13.67 11.64
C GLU A 31 -7.08 -13.28 12.62
N GLY A 32 -7.35 -12.25 13.42
CA GLY A 32 -6.42 -11.76 14.45
C GLY A 32 -5.15 -11.08 13.91
N GLN A 33 -5.09 -10.74 12.62
CA GLN A 33 -4.01 -9.96 12.04
C GLN A 33 -4.32 -8.46 12.04
N GLU A 34 -3.36 -7.66 12.50
CA GLU A 34 -3.35 -6.20 12.37
C GLU A 34 -2.18 -5.82 11.47
N LEU A 35 -2.47 -5.17 10.35
CA LEU A 35 -1.47 -4.80 9.38
C LEU A 35 -1.30 -3.30 9.32
N LYS A 36 -0.07 -2.86 9.12
CA LYS A 36 0.26 -1.47 8.85
C LYS A 36 1.14 -1.41 7.62
N VAL A 37 0.80 -0.53 6.67
CA VAL A 37 1.64 -0.27 5.50
C VAL A 37 2.19 1.14 5.61
N PHE A 38 3.50 1.26 5.43
CA PHE A 38 4.21 2.53 5.44
C PHE A 38 4.97 2.71 4.13
N LEU A 39 4.63 3.78 3.42
CA LEU A 39 5.24 4.10 2.13
C LEU A 39 6.25 5.23 2.31
N ILE A 40 7.46 5.03 1.79
CA ILE A 40 8.54 6.01 1.74
C ILE A 40 9.16 6.05 0.35
N GLY A 41 9.88 7.13 0.04
CA GLY A 41 10.55 7.27 -1.25
C GLY A 41 9.59 7.11 -2.43
N ASP A 42 10.00 6.33 -3.42
CA ASP A 42 9.23 6.13 -4.66
C ASP A 42 7.96 5.30 -4.43
N ALA A 43 7.90 4.52 -3.34
CA ALA A 43 6.72 3.74 -2.99
C ALA A 43 5.49 4.60 -2.67
N ILE A 44 5.68 5.89 -2.38
CA ILE A 44 4.58 6.83 -2.19
C ILE A 44 3.67 6.83 -3.43
N SER A 45 4.22 6.62 -4.63
CA SER A 45 3.46 6.51 -5.87
C SER A 45 2.50 5.31 -5.93
N CYS A 46 2.69 4.28 -5.09
CA CYS A 46 1.75 3.15 -4.97
C CYS A 46 0.36 3.58 -4.45
N ALA A 47 0.29 4.72 -3.76
CA ALA A 47 -0.96 5.25 -3.22
C ALA A 47 -1.67 6.23 -4.16
N ASN A 48 -1.21 6.37 -5.41
CA ASN A 48 -1.84 7.28 -6.35
C ASN A 48 -3.21 6.74 -6.79
N LYS A 49 -4.26 7.56 -6.65
CA LYS A 49 -5.61 7.20 -7.09
C LYS A 49 -5.69 7.24 -8.61
N GLY A 50 -6.26 6.20 -9.22
CA GLY A 50 -6.38 6.09 -10.67
C GLY A 50 -5.11 5.60 -11.38
N GLN A 51 -4.17 5.00 -10.64
CA GLN A 51 -2.98 4.40 -11.22
C GLN A 51 -3.35 3.34 -12.27
N LYS A 52 -2.78 3.44 -13.47
CA LYS A 52 -2.96 2.46 -14.55
C LYS A 52 -2.13 1.22 -14.23
N VAL A 53 -2.77 0.12 -13.89
CA VAL A 53 -2.10 -1.15 -13.61
C VAL A 53 -1.89 -1.92 -14.92
N PRO A 54 -0.64 -2.32 -15.25
CA PRO A 54 -0.35 -3.12 -16.43
C PRO A 54 -1.14 -4.43 -16.46
N GLN A 55 -1.37 -4.97 -17.66
CA GLN A 55 -2.09 -6.24 -17.81
C GLN A 55 -1.34 -7.38 -17.12
N GLY A 56 -2.06 -8.26 -16.43
CA GLY A 56 -1.48 -9.38 -15.66
C GLY A 56 -1.24 -9.09 -14.17
N TYR A 57 -1.43 -7.85 -13.71
CA TYR A 57 -1.32 -7.47 -12.30
C TYR A 57 -2.70 -7.14 -11.70
N GLU A 58 -2.94 -7.58 -10.47
CA GLU A 58 -4.20 -7.34 -9.77
C GLU A 58 -4.23 -5.95 -9.13
N ARG A 59 -5.29 -5.18 -9.43
CA ARG A 59 -5.48 -3.82 -8.89
C ARG A 59 -5.79 -3.78 -7.41
N GLU A 60 -6.35 -4.86 -6.86
CA GLU A 60 -6.84 -4.93 -5.48
C GLU A 60 -5.73 -4.68 -4.45
N PHE A 61 -4.50 -5.13 -4.75
CA PHE A 61 -3.37 -4.93 -3.84
C PHE A 61 -2.91 -3.47 -3.75
N PHE A 62 -3.09 -2.68 -4.80
CA PHE A 62 -2.80 -1.24 -4.75
C PHE A 62 -3.83 -0.45 -3.95
N LEU A 63 -5.05 -0.98 -3.75
CA LEU A 63 -6.04 -0.37 -2.88
C LEU A 63 -5.58 -0.35 -1.41
N ILE A 64 -4.79 -1.34 -0.99
CA ILE A 64 -4.18 -1.39 0.35
C ILE A 64 -3.23 -0.19 0.54
N ALA A 65 -2.44 0.14 -0.49
CA ALA A 65 -1.56 1.31 -0.47
C ALA A 65 -2.35 2.63 -0.51
N GLN A 66 -3.41 2.73 -1.32
CA GLN A 66 -4.25 3.93 -1.43
C GLN A 66 -5.07 4.20 -0.16
N ALA A 67 -5.61 3.15 0.47
CA ALA A 67 -6.23 3.25 1.79
C ALA A 67 -5.25 3.76 2.84
N SER A 68 -3.93 3.61 2.57
CA SER A 68 -2.90 4.02 3.50
C SER A 68 -2.56 5.52 3.53
N VAL A 69 -3.23 6.32 2.69
CA VAL A 69 -2.96 7.75 2.53
C VAL A 69 -4.20 8.58 2.87
N SER A 70 -4.08 9.40 3.92
CA SER A 70 -5.12 10.33 4.40
C SER A 70 -5.31 11.55 3.47
N CYS A 71 -4.36 11.83 2.58
CA CYS A 71 -4.32 13.08 1.81
C CYS A 71 -4.72 12.85 0.35
N ASN A 72 -5.85 13.42 -0.09
CA ASN A 72 -6.36 13.32 -1.46
C ASN A 72 -5.77 14.38 -2.42
N CYS A 73 -4.50 14.73 -2.27
CA CYS A 73 -3.87 15.80 -3.06
C CYS A 73 -3.02 15.20 -4.19
N PRO A 74 -3.50 15.21 -5.45
CA PRO A 74 -2.80 14.57 -6.58
C PRO A 74 -1.38 15.11 -6.82
N ASN A 75 -1.10 16.34 -6.39
CA ASN A 75 0.18 17.02 -6.64
C ASN A 75 1.10 17.06 -5.40
N HIS A 76 0.68 16.52 -4.25
CA HIS A 76 1.43 16.65 -2.98
C HIS A 76 2.20 15.37 -2.58
N LEU A 77 2.23 14.36 -3.45
CA LEU A 77 2.97 13.11 -3.22
C LEU A 77 4.51 13.29 -3.13
N HIS A 78 5.04 14.48 -3.43
CA HIS A 78 6.47 14.68 -3.62
C HIS A 78 7.27 15.18 -2.41
N LEU A 79 6.67 15.68 -1.32
CA LEU A 79 7.45 16.55 -0.42
C LEU A 79 7.66 16.15 1.05
N LEU A 80 6.83 15.35 1.72
CA LEU A 80 7.06 15.08 3.16
C LEU A 80 6.64 13.67 3.60
N GLY A 81 7.31 12.67 3.03
CA GLY A 81 7.04 11.25 3.22
C GLY A 81 6.98 10.80 4.68
N ARG A 82 5.75 10.56 5.17
CA ARG A 82 5.40 9.56 6.20
C ARG A 82 3.91 9.22 6.05
N TYR A 83 3.58 8.18 5.28
CA TYR A 83 2.19 7.72 5.17
C TYR A 83 2.03 6.42 5.95
N THR A 84 1.39 6.51 7.12
CA THR A 84 1.11 5.35 7.96
C THR A 84 -0.39 5.10 7.99
N HIS A 85 -0.80 3.89 7.70
CA HIS A 85 -2.16 3.47 7.97
C HIS A 85 -2.23 2.08 8.54
N THR A 86 -3.13 1.91 9.49
CA THR A 86 -3.34 0.65 10.20
C THR A 86 -4.61 0.04 9.65
N LEU A 87 -4.48 -1.01 8.86
CA LEU A 87 -5.60 -1.82 8.42
C LEU A 87 -5.86 -2.88 9.48
N ARG A 88 -7.05 -2.84 10.08
CA ARG A 88 -7.53 -3.88 11.00
C ARG A 88 -8.56 -4.73 10.29
N VAL A 89 -8.38 -6.04 10.36
CA VAL A 89 -9.35 -7.02 9.86
C VAL A 89 -10.40 -7.18 10.94
N GLY A 90 -11.66 -6.83 10.62
CA GLY A 90 -12.80 -7.23 11.43
C GLY A 90 -12.96 -6.48 12.75
N GLY A 91 -13.58 -5.31 12.66
CA GLY A 91 -14.54 -4.80 13.62
C GLY A 91 -15.52 -3.97 12.80
N ARG A 92 -16.83 -4.22 12.97
CA ARG A 92 -17.87 -3.35 12.41
C ARG A 92 -17.59 -1.88 12.74
#